data_AF-A0A934DU64-F1
#
_entry.id   AF-A0A934DU64-F1
#
_cell.length_a   1.000
_cell.length_b   1.000
_cell.length_c   1.000
_cell.angle_alpha   90.00
_cell.angle_beta   90.00
_cell.angle_gamma   90.00
#
_symmetry.space_group_name_H-M   'P 1'
#
loop_
_entity.id
_entity.type
_entity.pdbx_description
1 polymer ?
#
loop_
_entity_poly.entity_id
_entity_poly.type
_entity_poly.pdbx_seq_one_letter_code
_entity_poly.pdbx_strand_id
1 'polypeptide(L)'
;MRLPQKIALLVLAALALVVSGDAQAGPDCLTAYGKTSCGHYCQAGDGQVRCAQTQHGTCAFTSGMLACWDPPTVLRFAYGERVPRPTCVSAGSQVACGYNCTTAYERPQCAQTPFGACRANEGRAVCWDPPGQIIASMGLRTPAATCMAAYGKVVCGYSCAAYDGLVRCSQTPGGFCRAERGTVVCWDPPLESIPAVLDPNAELACMEAAGARTCGFRCLSTRDKIACGADRRESCRLEPQGIECAAP
;
A
#
# COMPACT_ATOMS: atom_id res chain seq x y z
N MET A 1 -46.43 26.67 47.11
CA MET A 1 -45.70 27.50 46.13
C MET A 1 -45.62 26.74 44.82
N ARG A 2 -46.25 27.25 43.76
CA ARG A 2 -46.46 26.61 42.45
C ARG A 2 -46.03 27.57 41.32
N LEU A 3 -45.35 26.98 40.32
CA LEU A 3 -45.14 27.36 38.88
C LEU A 3 -44.27 28.59 38.52
N PRO A 4 -43.73 28.70 37.27
CA PRO A 4 -43.78 27.82 36.06
C PRO A 4 -42.39 27.52 35.43
N GLN A 5 -42.13 26.51 34.58
CA GLN A 5 -42.61 26.14 33.23
C GLN A 5 -42.42 27.22 32.13
N LYS A 6 -41.63 26.84 31.09
CA LYS A 6 -41.74 27.17 29.66
C LYS A 6 -41.03 28.43 29.08
N ILE A 7 -40.17 28.10 28.10
CA ILE A 7 -40.02 28.74 26.78
C ILE A 7 -39.27 30.07 26.73
N ALA A 8 -38.02 30.05 26.22
CA ALA A 8 -37.57 30.90 25.11
C ALA A 8 -36.09 30.57 24.74
N LEU A 9 -35.81 30.58 23.43
CA LEU A 9 -34.53 30.31 22.71
C LEU A 9 -34.11 28.83 22.59
N LEU A 10 -34.43 28.03 21.56
CA LEU A 10 -35.11 28.16 20.26
C LEU A 10 -34.73 29.43 19.46
N VAL A 11 -33.51 29.45 18.92
CA VAL A 11 -33.07 30.01 17.61
C VAL A 11 -31.52 29.95 17.64
N LEU A 12 -30.89 29.39 16.60
CA LEU A 12 -29.44 29.12 16.42
C LEU A 12 -28.94 27.71 16.77
N ALA A 13 -29.82 26.71 16.75
CA ALA A 13 -29.43 25.40 16.21
C ALA A 13 -29.40 25.53 14.67
N ALA A 14 -28.47 26.34 14.16
CA ALA A 14 -28.09 26.31 12.76
C ALA A 14 -27.44 24.94 12.54
N LEU A 15 -28.28 24.00 12.13
CA LEU A 15 -27.92 22.72 11.56
C LEU A 15 -26.90 22.99 10.45
N ALA A 16 -25.61 23.02 10.82
CA ALA A 16 -24.53 22.79 9.89
C ALA A 16 -24.64 21.31 9.51
N LEU A 17 -25.56 21.03 8.59
CA LEU A 17 -25.50 19.88 7.69
C LEU A 17 -24.16 20.01 6.97
N VAL A 18 -23.10 19.52 7.61
CA VAL A 18 -21.91 19.10 6.90
C VAL A 18 -22.41 17.95 6.05
N VAL A 19 -22.77 18.28 4.82
CA VAL A 19 -22.99 17.32 3.75
C VAL A 19 -21.66 16.60 3.60
N SER A 20 -21.48 15.52 4.37
CA SER A 20 -20.54 14.47 4.05
C SER A 20 -21.07 13.87 2.76
N GLY A 21 -20.74 14.50 1.64
CA GLY A 21 -21.01 13.95 0.32
C GLY A 21 -20.31 12.61 0.29
N ASP A 22 -21.11 11.53 0.28
CA ASP A 22 -20.67 10.22 -0.15
C ASP A 22 -20.22 10.40 -1.61
N ALA A 23 -18.93 10.70 -1.74
CA ALA A 23 -18.26 11.04 -2.98
C ALA A 23 -18.56 9.97 -4.04
N GLN A 24 -18.92 10.42 -5.24
CA GLN A 24 -19.06 9.55 -6.41
C GLN A 24 -17.90 8.57 -6.49
N ALA A 25 -18.20 7.30 -6.77
CA ALA A 25 -17.21 6.24 -6.97
C ALA A 25 -16.29 6.46 -8.20
N GLY A 26 -16.38 7.61 -8.86
CA GLY A 26 -15.55 8.00 -10.01
C GLY A 26 -14.42 8.94 -9.63
N PRO A 27 -13.46 9.16 -10.55
CA PRO A 27 -12.45 10.19 -10.37
C PRO A 27 -13.09 11.58 -10.35
N ASP A 28 -12.61 12.45 -9.46
CA ASP A 28 -13.01 13.85 -9.31
C ASP A 28 -11.78 14.77 -9.46
N CYS A 29 -12.01 16.03 -9.82
CA CYS A 29 -10.97 17.04 -9.98
C CYS A 29 -11.10 18.12 -8.89
N LEU A 30 -10.10 18.21 -8.02
CA LEU A 30 -10.03 19.23 -6.98
C LEU A 30 -9.15 20.39 -7.45
N THR A 31 -9.65 21.62 -7.34
CA THR A 31 -8.88 22.85 -7.60
C THR A 31 -8.76 23.69 -6.32
N ALA A 32 -7.54 23.97 -5.89
CA ALA A 32 -7.25 24.85 -4.75
C ALA A 32 -5.88 25.53 -4.92
N TYR A 33 -5.74 26.75 -4.41
CA TYR A 33 -4.48 27.53 -4.49
C TYR A 33 -3.91 27.67 -5.92
N GLY A 34 -4.79 27.75 -6.92
CA GLY A 34 -4.40 27.80 -8.34
C GLY A 34 -3.84 26.49 -8.91
N LYS A 35 -3.96 25.37 -8.19
CA LYS A 35 -3.55 24.03 -8.64
C LYS A 35 -4.77 23.13 -8.77
N THR A 36 -4.76 22.27 -9.78
CA THR A 36 -5.79 21.27 -10.01
C THR A 36 -5.17 19.87 -10.05
N SER A 37 -5.80 18.90 -9.39
CA SER A 37 -5.44 17.49 -9.48
C SER A 37 -6.72 16.67 -9.63
N CYS A 38 -6.66 15.60 -10.43
CA CYS A 38 -7.78 14.72 -10.69
C CYS A 38 -7.45 13.27 -10.30
N GLY A 39 -8.40 12.57 -9.72
CA GLY A 39 -8.26 11.19 -9.29
C GLY A 39 -9.28 10.84 -8.21
N HIS A 40 -8.94 9.91 -7.33
CA HIS A 40 -9.79 9.50 -6.22
C HIS A 40 -9.33 10.12 -4.90
N TYR A 41 -10.27 10.38 -3.99
CA TYR A 41 -9.99 10.89 -2.64
C TYR A 41 -9.06 12.11 -2.61
N CYS A 42 -9.30 13.07 -3.50
CA CYS A 42 -8.50 14.28 -3.59
C CYS A 42 -8.49 15.07 -2.27
N GLN A 43 -7.32 15.59 -1.92
CA GLN A 43 -7.09 16.40 -0.71
C GLN A 43 -6.28 17.64 -1.10
N ALA A 44 -6.48 18.73 -0.35
CA ALA A 44 -5.75 19.98 -0.55
C ALA A 44 -5.31 20.59 0.79
N GLY A 45 -4.13 21.19 0.81
CA GLY A 45 -3.55 21.83 1.99
C GLY A 45 -2.16 22.39 1.71
N ASP A 46 -1.79 23.46 2.40
CA ASP A 46 -0.49 24.15 2.27
C ASP A 46 -0.05 24.42 0.82
N GLY A 47 -1.00 24.90 0.00
CA GLY A 47 -0.72 25.21 -1.40
C GLY A 47 -0.52 23.99 -2.29
N GLN A 48 -0.88 22.79 -1.84
CA GLN A 48 -0.83 21.54 -2.61
C GLN A 48 -2.23 20.96 -2.82
N VAL A 49 -2.39 20.23 -3.92
CA VAL A 49 -3.56 19.42 -4.23
C VAL A 49 -3.08 18.09 -4.80
N ARG A 50 -3.55 16.97 -4.25
CA ARG A 50 -3.18 15.62 -4.70
C ARG A 50 -4.37 14.69 -4.57
N CYS A 51 -4.41 13.70 -5.44
CA CYS A 51 -5.41 12.63 -5.45
C CYS A 51 -4.70 11.28 -5.54
N ALA A 52 -5.36 10.24 -5.05
CA ALA A 52 -4.99 8.86 -5.32
C ALA A 52 -5.32 8.53 -6.78
N GLN A 53 -4.53 7.67 -7.40
CA GLN A 53 -4.71 7.25 -8.79
C GLN A 53 -5.84 6.22 -8.93
N THR A 54 -6.12 5.47 -7.88
CA THR A 54 -7.09 4.37 -7.87
C THR A 54 -8.17 4.58 -6.82
N GLN A 55 -9.35 4.01 -7.04
CA GLN A 55 -10.48 4.00 -6.09
C GLN A 55 -10.19 3.28 -4.75
N HIS A 56 -9.04 2.59 -4.65
CA HIS A 56 -8.59 1.92 -3.44
C HIS A 56 -7.43 2.66 -2.74
N GLY A 57 -6.89 3.69 -3.38
CA GLY A 57 -5.90 4.54 -2.77
C GLY A 57 -6.52 5.46 -1.70
N THR A 58 -5.66 6.19 -1.02
CA THR A 58 -6.04 7.16 0.01
C THR A 58 -5.13 8.37 -0.04
N CYS A 59 -5.64 9.52 0.35
CA CYS A 59 -4.83 10.71 0.61
C CYS A 59 -5.10 11.23 2.01
N ALA A 60 -4.06 11.72 2.67
CA ALA A 60 -4.16 12.38 3.96
C ALA A 60 -3.35 13.69 3.97
N PHE A 61 -3.97 14.74 4.50
CA PHE A 61 -3.32 15.99 4.82
C PHE A 61 -3.22 16.13 6.34
N THR A 62 -2.00 16.18 6.87
CA THR A 62 -1.74 16.28 8.31
C THR A 62 -0.42 17.00 8.54
N SER A 63 -0.37 17.86 9.56
CA SER A 63 0.85 18.60 9.93
C SER A 63 1.48 19.36 8.75
N GLY A 64 0.64 19.92 7.88
CA GLY A 64 1.07 20.67 6.70
C GLY A 64 1.58 19.83 5.52
N MET A 65 1.50 18.50 5.61
CA MET A 65 1.98 17.59 4.58
C MET A 65 0.84 16.80 3.96
N LEU A 66 0.87 16.70 2.63
CA LEU A 66 -0.09 15.96 1.82
C LEU A 66 0.56 14.72 1.19
N ALA A 67 0.16 13.53 1.64
CA ALA A 67 0.55 12.26 1.02
C ALA A 67 -0.65 11.52 0.48
N CYS A 68 -0.44 10.87 -0.66
CA CYS A 68 -1.34 9.91 -1.24
C CYS A 68 -0.63 8.58 -1.40
N TRP A 69 -1.39 7.50 -1.28
CA TRP A 69 -0.94 6.14 -1.45
C TRP A 69 -1.94 5.39 -2.29
N ASP A 70 -1.45 4.58 -3.21
CA ASP A 70 -2.23 3.66 -4.03
C ASP A 70 -1.74 2.23 -3.79
N PRO A 71 -2.64 1.24 -3.74
CA PRO A 71 -2.23 -0.14 -3.56
C PRO A 71 -1.38 -0.63 -4.72
N PRO A 72 -0.27 -1.34 -4.43
CA PRO A 72 0.49 -2.04 -5.45
C PRO A 72 -0.39 -2.98 -6.30
N THR A 73 -0.04 -3.16 -7.57
CA THR A 73 -0.82 -3.97 -8.52
C THR A 73 -1.02 -5.40 -8.01
N VAL A 74 -0.02 -5.97 -7.35
CA VAL A 74 -0.09 -7.31 -6.76
C VAL A 74 -1.20 -7.45 -5.71
N LEU A 75 -1.56 -6.37 -5.00
CA LEU A 75 -2.70 -6.40 -4.07
C LEU A 75 -4.03 -6.39 -4.80
N ARG A 76 -4.15 -5.63 -5.88
CA ARG A 76 -5.35 -5.67 -6.72
C ARG A 76 -5.54 -7.05 -7.34
N PHE A 77 -4.45 -7.74 -7.71
CA PHE A 77 -4.53 -9.14 -8.13
C PHE A 77 -5.02 -10.07 -7.00
N ALA A 78 -4.46 -9.94 -5.80
CA ALA A 78 -4.80 -10.82 -4.67
C ALA A 78 -6.21 -10.56 -4.10
N TYR A 79 -6.65 -9.31 -4.02
CA TYR A 79 -7.90 -8.91 -3.36
C TYR A 79 -9.03 -8.50 -4.33
N GLY A 80 -8.72 -8.17 -5.58
CA GLY A 80 -9.68 -7.55 -6.50
C GLY A 80 -10.20 -6.23 -5.94
N GLU A 81 -11.52 -6.06 -5.96
CA GLU A 81 -12.22 -4.88 -5.41
C GLU A 81 -12.22 -4.79 -3.88
N ARG A 82 -11.74 -5.84 -3.19
CA ARG A 82 -11.78 -5.96 -1.73
C ARG A 82 -10.43 -5.66 -1.07
N VAL A 83 -9.63 -4.77 -1.68
CA VAL A 83 -8.36 -4.32 -1.07
C VAL A 83 -8.69 -3.69 0.30
N PRO A 84 -8.06 -4.15 1.40
CA PRO A 84 -8.29 -3.56 2.71
C PRO A 84 -7.93 -2.08 2.70
N ARG A 85 -8.65 -1.24 3.45
CA ARG A 85 -8.33 0.19 3.48
C ARG A 85 -7.00 0.42 4.21
N PRO A 86 -6.04 1.14 3.62
CA PRO A 86 -4.82 1.57 4.30
C PRO A 86 -5.13 2.61 5.38
N THR A 87 -4.17 2.85 6.26
CA THR A 87 -4.18 3.94 7.24
C THR A 87 -3.05 4.92 6.95
N CYS A 88 -3.24 6.18 7.30
CA CYS A 88 -2.19 7.19 7.27
C CYS A 88 -1.79 7.60 8.69
N VAL A 89 -0.49 7.68 8.94
CA VAL A 89 0.07 8.17 10.20
C VAL A 89 1.04 9.31 9.94
N SER A 90 1.13 10.24 10.88
CA SER A 90 2.04 11.38 10.81
C SER A 90 2.89 11.49 12.06
N ALA A 91 4.10 12.02 11.86
CA ALA A 91 4.99 12.39 12.94
C ALA A 91 5.89 13.52 12.44
N GLY A 92 6.02 14.59 13.24
CA GLY A 92 6.68 15.83 12.79
C GLY A 92 6.05 16.37 11.49
N SER A 93 6.90 16.70 10.52
CA SER A 93 6.53 17.18 9.19
C SER A 93 6.52 16.05 8.15
N GLN A 94 6.12 14.83 8.53
CA GLN A 94 6.05 13.68 7.63
C GLN A 94 4.72 12.95 7.80
N VAL A 95 4.24 12.35 6.71
CA VAL A 95 3.06 11.49 6.68
C VAL A 95 3.38 10.27 5.81
N ALA A 96 3.01 9.09 6.29
CA ALA A 96 3.08 7.85 5.54
C ALA A 96 1.72 7.17 5.57
N CYS A 97 1.35 6.57 4.44
CA CYS A 97 0.12 5.82 4.28
C CYS A 97 0.45 4.40 3.83
N GLY A 98 -0.33 3.43 4.30
CA GLY A 98 -0.17 2.02 4.00
C GLY A 98 -0.73 1.16 5.12
N TYR A 99 -0.09 0.03 5.40
CA TYR A 99 -0.51 -0.93 6.41
C TYR A 99 0.51 -1.03 7.54
N ASN A 100 0.06 -1.51 8.69
CA ASN A 100 0.91 -1.84 9.85
C ASN A 100 1.91 -0.73 10.18
N CYS A 101 1.45 0.52 10.11
CA CYS A 101 2.32 1.69 10.21
C CYS A 101 2.96 1.83 11.59
N THR A 102 4.17 2.37 11.63
CA THR A 102 4.90 2.69 12.85
C THR A 102 5.63 4.01 12.70
N THR A 103 6.10 4.58 13.82
CA THR A 103 6.81 5.87 13.84
C THR A 103 8.08 5.74 14.68
N ALA A 104 9.19 6.24 14.16
CA ALA A 104 10.45 6.34 14.92
C ALA A 104 11.13 7.69 14.65
N TYR A 105 11.42 8.46 15.70
CA TYR A 105 11.99 9.83 15.60
C TYR A 105 11.36 10.68 14.49
N GLU A 106 10.05 10.88 14.54
CA GLU A 106 9.31 11.70 13.57
C GLU A 106 9.34 11.17 12.12
N ARG A 107 9.71 9.92 11.92
CA ARG A 107 9.67 9.25 10.61
C ARG A 107 8.58 8.20 10.62
N PRO A 108 7.36 8.53 10.15
CA PRO A 108 6.33 7.53 9.94
C PRO A 108 6.74 6.60 8.79
N GLN A 109 6.51 5.31 8.95
CA GLN A 109 6.69 4.31 7.91
C GLN A 109 5.53 3.31 7.93
N CYS A 110 5.13 2.84 6.76
CA CYS A 110 4.09 1.85 6.58
C CYS A 110 4.54 0.77 5.61
N ALA A 111 4.04 -0.44 5.83
CA ALA A 111 4.13 -1.52 4.87
C ALA A 111 3.22 -1.19 3.67
N GLN A 112 3.62 -1.60 2.48
CA GLN A 112 2.86 -1.42 1.25
C GLN A 112 1.76 -2.46 1.09
N THR A 113 1.78 -3.52 1.88
CA THR A 113 0.83 -4.63 1.81
C THR A 113 0.27 -4.97 3.20
N PRO A 114 -0.98 -5.47 3.29
CA PRO A 114 -1.55 -5.92 4.56
C PRO A 114 -0.80 -7.14 5.14
N PHE A 115 0.01 -7.81 4.31
CA PHE A 115 0.87 -8.91 4.71
C PHE A 115 2.23 -8.44 5.23
N GLY A 116 2.63 -7.20 4.96
CA GLY A 116 3.88 -6.64 5.45
C GLY A 116 3.80 -6.26 6.92
N ALA A 117 4.95 -6.00 7.53
CA ALA A 117 5.06 -5.60 8.92
C ALA A 117 6.05 -4.44 9.07
N CYS A 118 5.79 -3.56 10.01
CA CYS A 118 6.74 -2.55 10.44
C CYS A 118 7.02 -2.65 11.93
N ARG A 119 8.24 -2.29 12.32
CA ARG A 119 8.62 -2.17 13.73
C ARG A 119 9.65 -1.06 13.92
N ALA A 120 9.42 -0.28 14.98
CA ALA A 120 10.38 0.68 15.49
C ALA A 120 11.24 0.05 16.60
N ASN A 121 12.54 0.32 16.59
CA ASN A 121 13.46 0.00 17.67
C ASN A 121 14.57 1.06 17.76
N GLU A 122 14.80 1.61 18.96
CA GLU A 122 15.84 2.62 19.23
C GLU A 122 15.88 3.75 18.19
N GLY A 123 14.70 4.19 17.74
CA GLY A 123 14.59 5.28 16.78
C GLY A 123 14.78 4.94 15.30
N ARG A 124 14.95 3.66 14.97
CA ARG A 124 14.88 3.16 13.61
C ARG A 124 13.54 2.45 13.39
N ALA A 125 12.79 2.88 12.38
CA ALA A 125 11.68 2.10 11.84
C ALA A 125 12.18 1.26 10.66
N VAL A 126 11.76 -0.01 10.61
CA VAL A 126 11.94 -0.89 9.46
C VAL A 126 10.58 -1.47 9.11
N CYS A 127 10.22 -1.37 7.84
CA CYS A 127 9.09 -2.05 7.24
C CYS A 127 9.59 -3.10 6.26
N TRP A 128 8.83 -4.18 6.14
CA TRP A 128 9.08 -5.21 5.14
C TRP A 128 7.76 -5.75 4.62
N ASP A 129 7.71 -5.92 3.31
CA ASP A 129 6.59 -6.52 2.60
C ASP A 129 7.05 -7.83 1.97
N PRO A 130 6.19 -8.87 1.96
CA PRO A 130 6.45 -10.07 1.18
C PRO A 130 6.74 -9.73 -0.28
N PRO A 131 7.72 -10.41 -0.92
CA PRO A 131 7.96 -10.22 -2.34
C PRO A 131 6.68 -10.44 -3.16
N GLY A 132 6.52 -9.68 -4.24
CA GLY A 132 5.34 -9.75 -5.10
C GLY A 132 5.05 -11.17 -5.61
N GLN A 133 6.08 -11.99 -5.85
CA GLN A 133 5.93 -13.38 -6.28
C GLN A 133 5.28 -14.27 -5.20
N ILE A 134 5.51 -13.98 -3.92
CA ILE A 134 4.84 -14.67 -2.81
C ILE A 134 3.36 -14.28 -2.80
N ILE A 135 3.07 -12.98 -2.91
CA ILE A 135 1.68 -12.50 -2.91
C ILE A 135 0.93 -13.00 -4.15
N ALA A 136 1.60 -13.07 -5.28
CA ALA A 136 1.10 -13.65 -6.53
C ALA A 136 0.72 -15.13 -6.39
N SER A 137 1.65 -15.94 -5.86
CA SER A 137 1.46 -17.40 -5.74
C SER A 137 0.42 -17.75 -4.68
N MET A 138 0.47 -17.06 -3.54
CA MET A 138 -0.33 -17.43 -2.38
C MET A 138 -1.63 -16.63 -2.29
N GLY A 139 -1.70 -15.44 -2.90
CA GLY A 139 -2.84 -14.54 -2.85
C GLY A 139 -3.17 -14.16 -1.41
N LEU A 140 -4.44 -14.30 -1.05
CA LEU A 140 -4.94 -14.08 0.33
C LEU A 140 -4.39 -15.07 1.36
N ARG A 141 -3.72 -16.16 0.92
CA ARG A 141 -3.07 -17.12 1.82
C ARG A 141 -1.63 -16.72 2.16
N THR A 142 -1.15 -15.58 1.66
CA THR A 142 0.16 -15.05 2.02
C THR A 142 0.20 -14.83 3.54
N PRO A 143 1.12 -15.47 4.27
CA PRO A 143 1.22 -15.24 5.70
C PRO A 143 1.68 -13.81 5.98
N ALA A 144 1.23 -13.26 7.11
CA ALA A 144 1.73 -11.97 7.56
C ALA A 144 3.21 -12.10 7.98
N ALA A 145 4.01 -11.12 7.56
CA ALA A 145 5.37 -10.94 8.04
C ALA A 145 5.38 -10.60 9.53
N THR A 146 6.52 -10.84 10.17
CA THR A 146 6.77 -10.45 11.55
C THR A 146 8.07 -9.68 11.64
N CYS A 147 8.19 -8.83 12.66
CA CYS A 147 9.41 -8.08 12.93
C CYS A 147 9.97 -8.44 14.30
N MET A 148 11.28 -8.70 14.35
CA MET A 148 12.01 -8.99 15.58
C MET A 148 13.08 -7.93 15.81
N ALA A 149 13.23 -7.51 17.07
CA ALA A 149 14.24 -6.55 17.48
C ALA A 149 15.07 -7.08 18.64
N ALA A 150 16.38 -6.85 18.59
CA ALA A 150 17.35 -7.23 19.60
C ALA A 150 18.56 -6.29 19.52
N TYR A 151 18.96 -5.69 20.65
CA TYR A 151 20.16 -4.84 20.79
C TYR A 151 20.27 -3.75 19.70
N GLY A 152 19.29 -2.85 19.62
CA GLY A 152 19.25 -1.79 18.60
C GLY A 152 19.02 -2.23 17.15
N LYS A 153 19.01 -3.53 16.84
CA LYS A 153 18.70 -4.05 15.50
C LYS A 153 17.23 -4.40 15.40
N VAL A 154 16.66 -4.20 14.22
CA VAL A 154 15.32 -4.65 13.85
C VAL A 154 15.38 -5.22 12.44
N VAL A 155 14.78 -6.39 12.27
CA VAL A 155 14.61 -7.05 10.97
C VAL A 155 13.19 -7.59 10.90
N CYS A 156 12.69 -7.70 9.68
CA CYS A 156 11.34 -8.19 9.41
C CYS A 156 11.40 -9.23 8.30
N GLY A 157 10.45 -10.16 8.33
CA GLY A 157 10.35 -11.26 7.39
C GLY A 157 9.55 -12.40 8.01
N TYR A 158 9.88 -13.63 7.61
CA TYR A 158 9.28 -14.85 8.14
C TYR A 158 10.21 -15.57 9.11
N SER A 159 9.61 -16.37 9.99
CA SER A 159 10.33 -17.32 10.87
C SER A 159 11.58 -16.74 11.53
N CYS A 160 11.47 -15.53 12.08
CA CYS A 160 12.59 -14.78 12.62
C CYS A 160 13.18 -15.43 13.88
N ALA A 161 14.49 -15.36 14.04
CA ALA A 161 15.20 -15.81 15.23
C ALA A 161 16.25 -14.78 15.68
N ALA A 162 16.51 -14.74 16.98
CA ALA A 162 17.53 -13.90 17.58
C ALA A 162 18.42 -14.69 18.54
N TYR A 163 19.70 -14.31 18.59
CA TYR A 163 20.68 -14.80 19.56
C TYR A 163 21.77 -13.74 19.76
N ASP A 164 22.01 -13.33 21.00
CA ASP A 164 23.11 -12.41 21.39
C ASP A 164 23.29 -11.19 20.46
N GLY A 165 22.22 -10.43 20.22
CA GLY A 165 22.26 -9.24 19.37
C GLY A 165 22.36 -9.49 17.86
N LEU A 166 22.30 -10.76 17.43
CA LEU A 166 22.02 -11.13 16.04
C LEU A 166 20.54 -11.40 15.91
N VAL A 167 19.93 -10.87 14.86
CA VAL A 167 18.53 -11.11 14.51
C VAL A 167 18.43 -11.30 13.00
N ARG A 168 17.73 -12.34 12.55
CA ARG A 168 17.51 -12.64 11.13
C ARG A 168 16.13 -13.24 10.91
N CYS A 169 15.63 -13.07 9.70
CA CYS A 169 14.38 -13.65 9.22
C CYS A 169 14.62 -14.29 7.85
N SER A 170 13.81 -15.27 7.48
CA SER A 170 13.71 -15.71 6.09
C SER A 170 12.87 -14.73 5.27
N GLN A 171 13.11 -14.67 3.98
CA GLN A 171 12.39 -13.85 3.01
C GLN A 171 11.17 -14.59 2.45
N THR A 172 11.15 -15.92 2.48
CA THR A 172 10.00 -16.72 2.06
C THR A 172 9.28 -17.39 3.24
N PRO A 173 7.97 -17.69 3.10
CA PRO A 173 7.21 -18.42 4.11
C PRO A 173 7.71 -19.84 4.40
N GLY A 174 8.37 -20.47 3.42
CA GLY A 174 8.93 -21.80 3.57
C GLY A 174 10.31 -21.81 4.25
N GLY A 175 10.96 -20.65 4.33
CA GLY A 175 12.22 -20.49 5.03
C GLY A 175 12.06 -20.51 6.56
N PHE A 176 13.17 -20.78 7.24
CA PHE A 176 13.23 -20.74 8.69
C PHE A 176 14.59 -20.25 9.17
N CYS A 177 14.59 -19.55 10.31
CA CYS A 177 15.80 -19.21 11.04
C CYS A 177 15.80 -19.89 12.41
N ARG A 178 16.98 -20.30 12.89
CA ARG A 178 17.17 -20.83 14.23
C ARG A 178 18.47 -20.33 14.86
N ALA A 179 18.45 -20.20 16.19
CA ALA A 179 19.65 -19.97 16.97
C ALA A 179 20.40 -21.30 17.16
N GLU A 180 21.64 -21.38 16.71
CA GLU A 180 22.48 -22.57 16.83
C GLU A 180 23.94 -22.17 17.09
N ARG A 181 24.57 -22.77 18.11
CA ARG A 181 26.00 -22.58 18.45
C ARG A 181 26.46 -21.12 18.47
N GLY A 182 25.68 -20.25 19.08
CA GLY A 182 26.07 -18.85 19.23
C GLY A 182 25.72 -17.93 18.06
N THR A 183 25.04 -18.44 17.01
CA THR A 183 24.69 -17.65 15.82
C THR A 183 23.24 -17.89 15.40
N VAL A 184 22.75 -17.08 14.45
CA VAL A 184 21.46 -17.28 13.78
C VAL A 184 21.70 -17.75 12.35
N VAL A 185 21.31 -18.99 12.06
CA VAL A 185 21.38 -19.59 10.73
C VAL A 185 19.98 -19.58 10.14
N CYS A 186 19.87 -19.13 8.89
CA CYS A 186 18.63 -19.15 8.14
C CYS A 186 18.80 -20.03 6.91
N TRP A 187 17.77 -20.80 6.61
CA TRP A 187 17.57 -21.43 5.33
C TRP A 187 16.35 -20.79 4.68
N ASP A 188 16.46 -20.49 3.40
CA ASP A 188 15.38 -19.88 2.63
C ASP A 188 15.36 -20.54 1.24
N PRO A 189 14.22 -21.12 0.82
CA PRO A 189 14.12 -21.61 -0.54
C PRO A 189 14.26 -20.45 -1.52
N PRO A 190 14.90 -20.68 -2.68
CA PRO A 190 15.03 -19.65 -3.71
C PRO A 190 13.64 -19.23 -4.18
N LEU A 191 13.43 -17.93 -4.42
CA LEU A 191 12.13 -17.40 -4.85
C LEU A 191 11.65 -18.04 -6.17
N GLU A 192 12.59 -18.42 -7.03
CA GLU A 192 12.36 -19.10 -8.31
C GLU A 192 11.76 -20.51 -8.13
N SER A 193 11.93 -21.12 -6.96
CA SER A 193 11.30 -22.42 -6.65
C SER A 193 9.82 -22.30 -6.31
N ILE A 194 9.31 -21.08 -6.11
CA ILE A 194 7.92 -20.83 -5.77
C ILE A 194 7.14 -20.71 -7.08
N PRO A 195 6.09 -21.54 -7.28
CA PRO A 195 5.33 -21.55 -8.53
C PRO A 195 4.42 -20.31 -8.65
N ALA A 196 5.01 -19.14 -8.90
CA ALA A 196 4.34 -17.99 -9.46
C ALA A 196 5.29 -17.25 -10.40
N VAL A 197 4.98 -17.32 -11.68
CA VAL A 197 5.60 -16.48 -12.71
C VAL A 197 4.89 -15.13 -12.67
N LEU A 198 5.28 -14.28 -11.73
CA LEU A 198 5.08 -12.84 -11.84
C LEU A 198 6.49 -12.26 -11.99
N ASP A 199 6.86 -11.87 -13.21
CA ASP A 199 8.14 -11.22 -13.50
C ASP A 199 8.13 -9.84 -12.81
N PRO A 200 8.98 -9.60 -11.79
CA PRO A 200 9.02 -8.32 -11.08
C PRO A 200 9.46 -7.16 -11.99
N ASN A 201 10.13 -7.42 -13.11
CA ASN A 201 10.47 -6.39 -14.10
C ASN A 201 9.28 -6.04 -15.02
N ALA A 202 8.20 -6.83 -15.01
CA ALA A 202 6.99 -6.51 -15.76
C ALA A 202 6.13 -5.44 -15.08
N GLU A 203 6.46 -5.02 -13.85
CA GLU A 203 5.70 -4.03 -13.09
C GLU A 203 6.00 -2.57 -13.52
N LEU A 204 7.03 -2.32 -14.34
CA LEU A 204 7.35 -0.96 -14.80
C LEU A 204 8.09 -0.86 -16.15
N ALA A 205 7.52 -1.41 -17.23
CA ALA A 205 8.00 -1.06 -18.58
C ALA A 205 7.29 0.23 -19.06
N CYS A 206 7.83 1.40 -18.69
CA CYS A 206 7.50 2.65 -19.39
C CYS A 206 8.19 2.64 -20.75
N MET A 207 7.46 2.56 -21.86
CA MET A 207 8.04 2.88 -23.16
C MET A 207 8.07 4.39 -23.33
N GLU A 208 9.26 4.99 -23.50
CA GLU A 208 9.39 6.34 -24.03
C GLU A 208 9.11 6.27 -25.54
N ALA A 209 7.87 6.58 -25.94
CA ALA A 209 7.53 6.81 -27.34
C ALA A 209 7.26 8.29 -27.56
N ALA A 210 8.15 8.95 -28.31
CA ALA A 210 7.93 10.23 -29.00
C ALA A 210 7.17 11.32 -28.21
N GLY A 211 7.65 11.66 -27.00
CA GLY A 211 7.20 12.85 -26.28
C GLY A 211 5.98 12.68 -25.36
N ALA A 212 5.47 11.47 -25.17
CA ALA A 212 4.48 11.15 -24.14
C ALA A 212 4.94 9.95 -23.29
N ARG A 213 4.85 10.08 -21.96
CA ARG A 213 5.03 8.94 -21.04
C ARG A 213 3.70 8.22 -20.88
N THR A 214 3.45 7.19 -21.68
CA THR A 214 2.36 6.24 -21.44
C THR A 214 2.89 5.06 -20.64
N CYS A 215 2.46 4.95 -19.39
CA CYS A 215 2.66 3.75 -18.58
C CYS A 215 1.56 2.75 -18.94
N GLY A 216 1.91 1.63 -19.58
CA GLY A 216 0.97 0.56 -19.93
C GLY A 216 1.27 -0.72 -19.14
N PHE A 217 0.23 -1.42 -18.69
CA PHE A 217 0.36 -2.67 -17.93
C PHE A 217 0.70 -3.83 -18.88
N ARG A 218 1.72 -4.64 -18.55
CA ARG A 218 2.03 -5.88 -19.27
C ARG A 218 1.03 -7.00 -18.95
N CYS A 219 0.84 -7.88 -19.93
CA CYS A 219 0.09 -9.11 -19.81
C CYS A 219 0.64 -10.04 -18.71
N LEU A 220 -0.23 -10.42 -17.77
CA LEU A 220 0.06 -11.39 -16.74
C LEU A 220 -0.22 -12.79 -17.28
N SER A 221 0.80 -13.64 -17.32
CA SER A 221 0.69 -15.04 -17.75
C SER A 221 0.72 -15.97 -16.55
N THR A 222 -0.37 -16.69 -16.31
CA THR A 222 -0.43 -17.85 -15.42
C THR A 222 -0.49 -19.13 -16.27
N ARG A 223 -0.22 -20.31 -15.68
CA ARG A 223 -0.19 -21.60 -16.41
C ARG A 223 -1.39 -21.83 -17.33
N ASP A 224 -2.56 -21.29 -16.98
CA ASP A 224 -3.81 -21.55 -17.69
C ASP A 224 -4.47 -20.28 -18.28
N LYS A 225 -3.95 -19.07 -18.03
CA LYS A 225 -4.58 -17.80 -18.47
C LYS A 225 -3.57 -16.67 -18.66
N ILE A 226 -3.73 -15.93 -19.76
CA ILE A 226 -3.08 -14.63 -19.99
C ILE A 226 -4.13 -13.53 -19.82
N ALA A 227 -3.90 -12.56 -18.94
CA ALA A 227 -4.84 -11.47 -18.65
C ALA A 227 -4.13 -10.13 -18.48
N CYS A 228 -4.80 -9.04 -18.80
CA CYS A 228 -4.32 -7.69 -18.57
C CYS A 228 -4.46 -7.28 -17.10
N GLY A 229 -3.43 -6.62 -16.56
CA GLY A 229 -3.40 -6.21 -15.15
C GLY A 229 -4.38 -5.08 -14.79
N ALA A 230 -4.88 -4.35 -15.79
CA ALA A 230 -5.74 -3.17 -15.59
C ALA A 230 -7.25 -3.50 -15.64
N ASP A 231 -7.68 -4.30 -16.61
CA ASP A 231 -9.08 -4.67 -16.85
C ASP A 231 -9.18 -6.14 -17.32
N ARG A 232 -10.16 -6.88 -16.81
CA ARG A 232 -10.47 -8.27 -17.21
C ARG A 232 -11.11 -8.38 -18.60
N ARG A 233 -11.54 -7.26 -19.19
CA ARG A 233 -12.15 -7.21 -20.53
C ARG A 233 -11.12 -7.06 -21.65
N GLU A 234 -9.91 -6.63 -21.34
CA GLU A 234 -8.82 -6.51 -22.31
C GLU A 234 -8.18 -7.88 -22.54
N SER A 235 -7.83 -8.16 -23.80
CA SER A 235 -7.19 -9.41 -24.20
C SER A 235 -5.75 -9.17 -24.63
N CYS A 236 -4.88 -10.11 -24.28
CA CYS A 236 -3.47 -10.03 -24.66
C CYS A 236 -3.29 -10.47 -26.10
N ARG A 237 -2.79 -9.57 -26.95
CA ARG A 237 -2.49 -9.86 -28.35
C ARG A 237 -0.98 -10.01 -28.53
N LEU A 238 -0.58 -11.05 -29.26
CA LEU A 238 0.79 -11.22 -29.74
C LEU A 238 0.97 -10.37 -30.99
N GLU A 239 1.71 -9.28 -30.86
CA GLU A 239 2.19 -8.49 -31.99
C GLU A 239 3.63 -8.89 -32.36
N PRO A 240 4.10 -8.61 -33.58
CA PRO A 240 5.47 -8.88 -33.99
C PRO A 240 6.54 -8.23 -33.10
N GLN A 241 6.15 -7.21 -32.31
CA GLN A 241 7.03 -6.40 -31.47
C GLN A 241 6.88 -6.69 -29.97
N GLY A 242 5.95 -7.55 -29.56
CA GLY A 242 5.71 -7.84 -28.14
C GLY A 242 4.28 -8.31 -27.83
N ILE A 243 4.01 -8.53 -26.55
CA ILE A 243 2.67 -8.85 -26.04
C ILE A 243 2.08 -7.57 -25.44
N GLU A 244 0.95 -7.12 -25.99
CA GLU A 244 0.26 -5.91 -25.53
C GLU A 244 -1.18 -6.21 -25.12
N CYS A 245 -1.67 -5.38 -24.19
CA CYS A 245 -3.07 -5.36 -23.80
C CYS A 245 -3.88 -4.54 -24.80
N ALA A 246 -4.84 -5.19 -25.45
CA ALA A 246 -5.75 -4.55 -26.38
C ALA A 246 -7.18 -4.65 -25.85
N ALA A 247 -7.93 -3.55 -25.97
CA ALA A 247 -9.38 -3.59 -25.92
C ALA A 247 -9.90 -4.55 -27.01
N PRO A 248 -11.02 -5.26 -26.76
CA PRO A 248 -11.60 -6.18 -27.74
C PRO A 248 -11.91 -5.53 -29.08
#